data_AF-K1SPV0-F1
#
_entry.id   AF-K1SPV0-F1
#
_cell.length_a   1.000
_cell.length_b   1.000
_cell.length_c   1.000
_cell.angle_alpha   90.00
_cell.angle_beta   90.00
_cell.angle_gamma   90.00
#
_symmetry.space_group_name_H-M   'P 1'
#
loop_
_entity.id
_entity.type
_entity.pdbx_description
1 polymer ?
#
loop_
_entity_poly.entity_id
_entity_poly.type
_entity_poly.pdbx_seq_one_letter_code
_entity_poly.pdbx_strand_id
1 'polypeptide(L)'
;MLDYEDDLIHGLVQLIKDREAKDYIYDTLIRYRFPDWERTTNQVLYPSPYRIAITVTELAEQDKAEAVKRLEKYLKKEWYRGHSDLSWHDDHKYGINHDGYWCFESGALVKVLGLDDSSLKGLPYYPYDMVHWNENKI
;
A
#
# COMPACT_ATOMS: atom_id res chain seq x y z
N MET A 1 2.04 -11.29 -3.40
CA MET A 1 2.26 -9.85 -3.09
C MET A 1 3.71 -9.60 -2.68
N LEU A 2 4.37 -8.58 -3.24
CA LEU A 2 5.80 -8.18 -3.07
C LEU A 2 6.90 -9.23 -3.35
N ASP A 3 6.57 -10.53 -3.36
CA ASP A 3 7.47 -11.65 -3.63
C ASP A 3 7.58 -11.94 -5.14
N TYR A 4 7.92 -10.94 -5.94
CA TYR A 4 8.23 -11.12 -7.37
C TYR A 4 9.72 -11.37 -7.59
N GLU A 5 10.11 -11.84 -8.77
CA GLU A 5 11.51 -12.05 -9.15
C GLU A 5 12.35 -10.77 -8.99
N ASP A 6 13.56 -10.92 -8.46
CA ASP A 6 14.44 -9.78 -8.14
C ASP A 6 14.74 -8.95 -9.39
N ASP A 7 14.96 -9.55 -10.56
CA ASP A 7 15.25 -8.83 -11.81
C ASP A 7 14.15 -7.85 -12.21
N LEU A 8 12.88 -8.22 -12.02
CA LEU A 8 11.73 -7.35 -12.28
C LEU A 8 11.69 -6.17 -11.30
N ILE A 9 11.97 -6.43 -10.01
CA ILE A 9 12.01 -5.38 -8.99
C ILE A 9 13.19 -4.44 -9.26
N HIS A 10 14.36 -4.93 -9.66
CA HIS A 10 15.49 -4.09 -10.05
C HIS A 10 15.13 -3.17 -11.23
N GLY A 11 14.43 -3.69 -12.24
CA GLY A 11 13.92 -2.88 -13.36
C GLY A 11 13.01 -1.74 -12.89
N LEU A 12 12.06 -2.04 -11.98
CA LEU A 12 11.19 -1.01 -11.38
C LEU A 12 11.99 0.04 -10.59
N VAL A 13 12.95 -0.40 -9.77
CA VAL A 13 13.82 0.50 -8.99
C VAL A 13 14.63 1.41 -9.92
N GLN A 14 15.14 0.88 -11.04
CA GLN A 14 15.88 1.69 -12.01
C GLN A 14 14.97 2.76 -12.63
N LEU A 15 13.73 2.42 -12.99
CA LEU A 15 12.76 3.41 -13.49
C LEU A 15 12.46 4.52 -12.47
N ILE A 16 12.34 4.17 -11.19
CA ILE A 16 12.14 5.15 -10.10
C ILE A 16 13.34 6.10 -10.00
N LYS A 17 14.57 5.57 -10.08
CA LYS A 17 15.81 6.38 -10.10
C LYS A 17 15.87 7.29 -11.31
N ASP A 18 15.63 6.76 -12.51
CA ASP A 18 15.73 7.49 -13.78
C ASP A 18 14.71 8.64 -13.86
N ARG A 19 13.57 8.51 -13.16
CA ARG A 19 12.53 9.54 -13.06
C ARG A 19 12.73 10.50 -11.88
N GLU A 20 13.74 10.29 -11.06
CA GLU A 20 13.94 10.98 -9.78
C GLU A 20 12.66 11.00 -8.91
N ALA A 21 11.89 9.92 -8.96
CA ALA A 21 10.61 9.81 -8.28
C ALA A 21 10.83 9.57 -6.78
N LYS A 22 10.88 10.65 -6.01
CA LYS A 22 11.06 10.63 -4.56
C LYS A 22 9.70 10.49 -3.88
N ASP A 23 9.42 9.31 -3.34
CA ASP A 23 8.17 9.02 -2.62
C ASP A 23 8.44 8.13 -1.41
N TYR A 24 7.84 8.49 -0.27
CA TYR A 24 7.99 7.76 0.98
C TYR A 24 7.51 6.30 0.90
N ILE A 25 6.41 6.03 0.19
CA ILE A 25 5.88 4.68 0.00
C ILE A 25 6.87 3.88 -0.84
N TYR A 26 7.38 4.47 -1.93
CA TYR A 26 8.39 3.78 -2.77
C TYR A 26 9.61 3.41 -1.95
N ASP A 27 10.20 4.36 -1.21
CA ASP A 27 11.35 4.10 -0.34
C ASP A 27 11.06 2.99 0.68
N THR A 28 9.85 2.94 1.22
CA THR A 28 9.42 1.93 2.20
C THR A 28 9.32 0.55 1.57
N LEU A 29 8.71 0.43 0.40
CA LEU A 29 8.55 -0.85 -0.32
C LEU A 29 9.88 -1.36 -0.91
N ILE A 30 10.73 -0.46 -1.42
CA ILE A 30 12.05 -0.82 -1.95
C ILE A 30 12.93 -1.34 -0.83
N ARG A 31 12.96 -0.68 0.34
CA ARG A 31 13.77 -1.10 1.49
C ARG A 31 13.41 -2.50 2.00
N TYR A 32 12.15 -2.92 1.85
CA TYR A 32 11.73 -4.27 2.19
C TYR A 32 12.46 -5.35 1.37
N ARG A 33 12.75 -5.09 0.08
CA ARG A 33 13.48 -6.02 -0.79
C ARG A 33 14.99 -5.76 -0.81
N PHE A 34 15.39 -4.50 -0.64
CA PHE A 34 16.79 -4.05 -0.64
C PHE A 34 17.08 -3.24 0.62
N PRO A 35 17.48 -3.89 1.72
CA PRO A 35 17.65 -3.24 3.03
C PRO A 35 18.64 -2.06 3.04
N ASP A 36 19.60 -2.05 2.12
CA ASP A 36 20.60 -0.99 1.97
C ASP A 36 20.04 0.29 1.30
N TRP A 37 18.76 0.32 0.91
CA TRP A 37 18.13 1.50 0.32
C TRP A 37 17.92 2.62 1.34
N GLU A 38 18.61 3.74 1.14
CA GLU A 38 18.44 4.95 1.93
C GLU A 38 17.16 5.71 1.56
N ARG A 39 16.49 6.27 2.57
CA ARG A 39 15.29 7.09 2.36
C ARG A 39 15.66 8.35 1.58
N THR A 40 14.97 8.61 0.48
CA THR A 40 15.19 9.77 -0.40
C THR A 40 14.30 10.96 -0.04
N THR A 41 13.18 10.72 0.65
CA THR A 41 12.23 11.78 1.07
C THR A 41 11.39 11.38 2.28
N ASN A 42 10.83 12.38 2.97
CA ASN A 42 9.82 12.21 4.02
C ASN A 42 8.41 12.61 3.53
N GLN A 43 8.20 12.68 2.22
CA GLN A 43 6.95 13.10 1.59
C GLN A 43 6.46 12.03 0.62
N VAL A 44 5.15 11.99 0.43
CA VAL A 44 4.52 11.27 -0.68
C VAL A 44 4.25 12.26 -1.81
N LEU A 45 4.35 11.80 -3.06
CA LEU A 45 4.11 12.60 -4.26
C LEU A 45 2.68 13.14 -4.31
N TYR A 46 1.72 12.35 -3.82
CA TYR A 46 0.30 12.68 -3.77
C TYR A 46 -0.21 12.64 -2.32
N PRO A 47 -0.24 13.76 -1.58
CA PRO A 47 -0.57 13.76 -0.15
C PRO A 47 -1.96 13.21 0.19
N SER A 48 -2.96 13.50 -0.64
CA SER A 48 -4.31 12.94 -0.46
C SER A 48 -4.53 11.79 -1.45
N PRO A 49 -4.87 10.59 -1.00
CA PRO A 49 -5.04 10.16 0.39
C PRO A 49 -3.79 9.45 0.95
N TYR A 50 -2.64 9.46 0.25
CA TYR A 50 -1.50 8.60 0.57
C TYR A 50 -0.62 9.02 1.76
N ARG A 51 -0.77 10.22 2.31
CA ARG A 51 -0.01 10.67 3.51
C ARG A 51 -0.18 9.74 4.71
N ILE A 52 -1.27 8.97 4.74
CA ILE A 52 -1.53 7.96 5.77
C ILE A 52 -0.41 6.93 5.89
N ALA A 53 0.32 6.63 4.81
CA ALA A 53 1.37 5.62 4.82
C ALA A 53 2.51 6.01 5.76
N ILE A 54 2.83 7.31 5.83
CA ILE A 54 3.79 7.87 6.79
C ILE A 54 3.28 7.62 8.21
N THR A 55 2.05 8.03 8.50
CA THR A 55 1.45 7.86 9.83
C THR A 55 1.36 6.39 10.26
N VAL A 56 0.98 5.49 9.36
CA VAL A 56 0.91 4.04 9.66
C VAL A 56 2.30 3.49 9.95
N THR A 57 3.33 3.90 9.21
CA THR A 57 4.71 3.45 9.43
C THR A 57 5.25 3.96 10.76
N GLU A 58 5.06 5.26 11.06
CA GLU A 58 5.46 5.86 12.35
C GLU A 58 4.75 5.21 13.54
N LEU A 59 3.45 4.92 13.40
CA LEU A 59 2.70 4.19 14.43
C LEU A 59 3.23 2.76 14.58
N ALA A 60 3.57 2.07 13.50
CA ALA A 60 4.03 0.68 13.56
C ALA A 60 5.36 0.51 14.32
N GLU A 61 6.21 1.55 14.34
CA GLU A 61 7.44 1.59 15.14
C GLU A 61 7.15 1.66 16.66
N GLN A 62 5.99 2.19 17.06
CA GLN A 62 5.62 2.43 18.46
C GLN A 62 4.59 1.40 18.96
N ASP A 63 3.52 1.21 18.21
CA ASP A 63 2.39 0.32 18.48
C ASP A 63 1.76 -0.16 17.16
N LYS A 64 2.05 -1.42 16.81
CA LYS A 64 1.49 -2.05 15.61
C LYS A 64 -0.03 -2.13 15.64
N ALA A 65 -0.67 -2.27 16.81
CA ALA A 65 -2.13 -2.34 16.89
C ALA A 65 -2.76 -0.98 16.55
N GLU A 66 -2.12 0.12 16.94
CA GLU A 66 -2.58 1.46 16.56
C GLU A 66 -2.35 1.74 15.07
N ALA A 67 -1.25 1.25 14.49
CA ALA A 67 -1.02 1.28 13.05
C ALA A 67 -2.14 0.57 12.27
N VAL A 68 -2.56 -0.62 12.74
CA VAL A 68 -3.67 -1.39 12.14
C VAL A 68 -4.99 -0.62 12.23
N LYS A 69 -5.33 -0.05 13.39
CA LYS A 69 -6.54 0.78 13.55
C LYS A 69 -6.53 2.00 12.63
N ARG A 70 -5.36 2.63 12.47
CA ARG A 70 -5.20 3.76 11.54
C ARG A 70 -5.46 3.34 10.10
N LEU A 71 -4.96 2.17 9.71
CA LEU A 71 -5.16 1.60 8.37
C LEU A 71 -6.61 1.15 8.15
N GLU A 72 -7.27 0.58 9.17
CA GLU A 72 -8.70 0.27 9.15
C GLU A 72 -9.55 1.51 8.89
N LYS A 73 -9.26 2.62 9.59
CA LYS A 73 -9.94 3.90 9.36
C LYS A 73 -9.74 4.37 7.92
N TYR A 74 -8.52 4.24 7.40
CA TYR A 74 -8.19 4.62 6.03
C TYR A 74 -9.07 3.86 5.02
N LEU A 75 -9.10 2.54 5.11
CA LEU A 75 -9.90 1.67 4.25
C LEU A 75 -11.39 1.99 4.32
N LYS A 76 -11.94 2.15 5.54
CA LYS A 76 -13.38 2.35 5.73
C LYS A 76 -13.88 3.73 5.30
N LYS A 77 -13.07 4.78 5.42
CA LYS A 77 -13.56 6.16 5.38
C LYS A 77 -12.80 7.09 4.46
N GLU A 78 -11.55 6.79 4.13
CA GLU A 78 -10.64 7.75 3.52
C GLU A 78 -10.18 7.32 2.13
N TRP A 79 -9.93 6.03 1.87
CA TRP A 79 -9.37 5.56 0.60
C TRP A 79 -10.26 5.89 -0.60
N TYR A 80 -11.51 5.42 -0.61
CA TYR A 80 -12.41 5.63 -1.75
C TYR A 80 -12.76 7.11 -1.95
N ARG A 81 -13.17 7.78 -0.86
CA ARG A 81 -13.51 9.21 -0.88
C ARG A 81 -12.33 10.08 -1.27
N GLY A 82 -11.12 9.70 -0.85
CA GLY A 82 -9.88 10.42 -1.11
C GLY A 82 -9.43 10.38 -2.56
N HIS A 83 -10.05 9.53 -3.39
CA HIS A 83 -9.83 9.41 -4.82
C HIS A 83 -11.02 9.91 -5.65
N SER A 84 -11.92 10.71 -5.07
CA SER A 84 -13.10 11.23 -5.77
C SER A 84 -12.80 12.10 -6.99
N ASP A 85 -11.56 12.57 -7.11
CA ASP A 85 -11.03 13.34 -8.24
C ASP A 85 -10.46 12.47 -9.38
N LEU A 86 -10.34 11.15 -9.18
CA LEU A 86 -9.84 10.23 -10.20
C LEU A 86 -10.97 9.74 -11.10
N SER A 87 -10.66 9.54 -12.38
CA SER A 87 -11.64 9.16 -13.40
C SER A 87 -12.33 7.83 -13.12
N TRP A 88 -11.69 6.93 -12.36
CA TRP A 88 -12.23 5.61 -12.05
C TRP A 88 -13.24 5.61 -10.90
N HIS A 89 -13.30 6.71 -10.14
CA HIS A 89 -14.22 6.83 -9.03
C HIS A 89 -15.66 6.75 -9.55
N ASP A 90 -16.48 5.90 -8.94
CA ASP A 90 -17.86 5.60 -9.38
C ASP A 90 -18.00 4.89 -10.74
N ASP A 91 -16.92 4.36 -11.35
CA ASP A 91 -16.99 3.60 -12.61
C ASP A 91 -18.02 2.46 -12.57
N HIS A 92 -18.18 1.81 -11.42
CA HIS A 92 -19.19 0.76 -11.20
C HIS A 92 -20.64 1.23 -11.46
N LYS A 93 -20.92 2.53 -11.46
CA LYS A 93 -22.25 3.11 -11.70
C LYS A 93 -22.61 3.20 -13.18
N TYR A 94 -21.64 3.08 -14.08
CA TYR A 94 -21.83 3.34 -15.51
C TYR A 94 -21.97 2.08 -16.36
N GLY A 95 -22.15 0.90 -15.73
CA GLY A 95 -22.37 -0.37 -16.45
C GLY A 95 -21.17 -0.84 -17.28
N ILE A 96 -20.00 -0.26 -17.04
CA ILE A 96 -18.72 -0.71 -17.61
C ILE A 96 -18.17 -1.87 -16.77
N ASN A 97 -17.41 -2.76 -17.42
CA ASN A 97 -16.67 -3.80 -16.70
C ASN A 97 -15.70 -3.12 -15.73
N HIS A 98 -15.81 -3.49 -14.45
CA HIS A 98 -15.09 -2.88 -13.36
C HIS A 98 -14.28 -3.97 -12.63
N ASP A 99 -12.97 -3.80 -12.59
CA ASP A 99 -12.02 -4.81 -12.05
C ASP A 99 -11.95 -4.82 -10.51
N GLY A 100 -12.81 -4.05 -9.86
CA GLY A 100 -12.83 -3.89 -8.41
C GLY A 100 -12.06 -2.67 -7.94
N TYR A 101 -12.28 -2.34 -6.68
CA TYR A 101 -11.59 -1.26 -5.99
C TYR A 101 -10.58 -1.87 -5.03
N TRP A 102 -9.29 -1.64 -5.25
CA TRP A 102 -8.21 -2.33 -4.55
C TRP A 102 -7.19 -1.34 -4.00
N CYS A 103 -7.12 -1.27 -2.67
CA CYS A 103 -6.12 -0.50 -1.94
C CYS A 103 -4.83 -1.32 -1.83
N PHE A 104 -4.08 -1.43 -2.94
CA PHE A 104 -2.85 -2.23 -3.00
C PHE A 104 -1.79 -1.81 -1.97
N GLU A 105 -1.71 -0.52 -1.69
CA GLU A 105 -0.77 0.04 -0.72
C GLU A 105 -1.04 -0.46 0.70
N SER A 106 -2.30 -0.73 1.06
CA SER A 106 -2.62 -1.23 2.41
C SER A 106 -2.07 -2.63 2.67
N GLY A 107 -2.25 -3.55 1.71
CA GLY A 107 -1.70 -4.90 1.83
C GLY A 107 -0.17 -4.89 1.79
N ALA A 108 0.42 -4.02 0.96
CA ALA A 108 1.87 -3.84 0.93
C ALA A 108 2.41 -3.33 2.27
N LEU A 109 1.77 -2.33 2.89
CA LEU A 109 2.15 -1.81 4.21
C LEU A 109 2.03 -2.88 5.30
N VAL A 110 0.93 -3.66 5.33
CA VAL A 110 0.77 -4.78 6.27
C VAL A 110 1.93 -5.74 6.19
N LYS A 111 2.30 -6.15 4.97
CA LYS A 111 3.40 -7.09 4.74
C LYS A 111 4.75 -6.50 5.14
N VAL A 112 5.06 -5.28 4.71
CA VAL A 112 6.36 -4.63 4.98
C VAL A 112 6.56 -4.36 6.47
N LEU A 113 5.51 -3.93 7.17
CA LEU A 113 5.58 -3.57 8.59
C LEU A 113 5.33 -4.77 9.53
N GLY A 114 4.95 -5.93 8.97
CA GLY A 114 4.59 -7.13 9.73
C GLY A 114 3.47 -6.87 10.72
N LEU A 115 2.36 -6.32 10.22
CA LEU A 115 1.16 -6.02 11.02
C LEU A 115 0.24 -7.25 11.08
N ASP A 116 -0.44 -7.45 12.21
CA ASP A 116 -1.57 -8.40 12.28
C ASP A 116 -2.81 -7.73 11.69
N ASP A 117 -3.18 -8.18 10.49
CA ASP A 117 -4.29 -7.64 9.71
C ASP A 117 -5.56 -8.48 9.81
N SER A 118 -5.65 -9.39 10.78
CA SER A 118 -6.82 -10.24 10.98
C SER A 118 -8.12 -9.43 11.09
N SER A 119 -8.07 -8.23 11.68
CA SER A 119 -9.20 -7.30 11.80
C SER A 119 -9.58 -6.59 10.49
N LEU A 120 -8.69 -6.58 9.50
CA LEU A 120 -8.89 -5.96 8.19
C LEU A 120 -9.56 -6.90 7.19
N LYS A 121 -9.64 -8.20 7.50
CA LYS A 121 -10.28 -9.20 6.65
C LYS A 121 -11.73 -8.84 6.33
N GLY A 122 -12.06 -8.84 5.03
CA GLY A 122 -13.41 -8.53 4.55
C GLY A 122 -13.79 -7.05 4.55
N LEU A 123 -12.88 -6.15 4.93
CA LEU A 123 -13.11 -4.72 4.76
C LEU A 123 -13.10 -4.35 3.27
N PRO A 124 -13.91 -3.36 2.84
CA PRO A 124 -13.83 -2.82 1.50
C PRO A 124 -12.40 -2.41 1.14
N TYR A 125 -12.03 -2.68 -0.11
CA TYR A 125 -10.76 -2.31 -0.72
C TYR A 125 -9.51 -3.02 -0.21
N TYR A 126 -9.58 -3.70 0.94
CA TYR A 126 -8.44 -4.40 1.52
C TYR A 126 -8.16 -5.72 0.75
N PRO A 127 -6.97 -5.90 0.16
CA PRO A 127 -6.71 -7.07 -0.67
C PRO A 127 -6.19 -8.27 0.15
N TYR A 128 -6.96 -8.72 1.16
CA TYR A 128 -6.58 -9.76 2.13
C TYR A 128 -6.02 -11.03 1.46
N ASP A 129 -6.76 -11.62 0.52
CA ASP A 129 -6.35 -12.88 -0.12
C ASP A 129 -5.04 -12.76 -0.92
N MET A 130 -4.72 -11.56 -1.41
CA MET A 130 -3.48 -11.30 -2.12
C MET A 130 -2.30 -11.12 -1.15
N VAL A 131 -2.53 -10.64 0.07
CA VAL A 131 -1.52 -10.62 1.15
C VAL A 131 -1.16 -12.05 1.53
N HIS A 132 -2.17 -12.89 1.78
CA HIS A 132 -2.04 -14.27 2.28
C HIS A 132 -2.02 -15.34 1.17
N TRP A 133 -1.70 -14.96 -0.07
CA TRP A 133 -1.82 -15.82 -1.25
C TRP A 133 -1.01 -17.14 -1.16
N ASN A 134 0.08 -17.16 -0.38
CA ASN A 134 1.00 -18.29 -0.23
C ASN A 134 0.92 -18.97 1.14
N GLU A 135 0.11 -18.48 2.07
CA GLU A 135 -0.03 -19.04 3.41
C GLU A 135 -0.97 -20.26 3.45
N ASN A 136 -1.75 -20.45 2.38
CA ASN A 136 -2.64 -21.61 2.18
C ASN A 136 -1.96 -22.78 1.46
N LYS A 137 -0.63 -22.81 1.33
CA LYS A 137 0.09 -23.95 0.78
C LYS A 137 0.22 -25.04 1.86
N ILE A 138 -0.69 -26.02 1.82
CA ILE A 138 -0.61 -27.30 2.55
C ILE A 138 0.54 -28.14 1.99
#